data_AF-A0AAD1SFG7-F1
#
_entry.id   AF-A0AAD1SFG7-F1
#
_cell.length_a   1.000
_cell.length_b   1.000
_cell.length_c   1.000
_cell.angle_alpha   90.00
_cell.angle_beta   90.00
_cell.angle_gamma   90.00
#
_symmetry.space_group_name_H-M   'P 1'
#
loop_
_entity.id
_entity.type
_entity.pdbx_description
1 polymer ?
#
loop_
_entity_poly.entity_id
_entity_poly.type
_entity_poly.pdbx_seq_one_letter_code
_entity_poly.pdbx_strand_id
1 'polypeptide(L)'
;MFRHKDDRRPSLSQGPTESGSDSEGYDPTEEQTPLTKEDLRRMLRETSDDIKAYTTAALEKQIAGLKEDIEALASRTSHTEKRLTDTQAATTQHSRAIETLQERVLYLEDGLEDLNNRSRRQNIRIRGLPESIQPEAILPTVQAIFQSILPDTSEQERYIERAHRALRPPAFNLNAPRDVITKLLHFPIKERLMKAARDSPPIYQGHTLHFYQDLAPTTLKKRRDLQPLTTALMEKGWRYMWGHPFKLLVKKGDQTYTLHQVTDMQDFATHIGLSLRQPTPTADPSAENSRHSELRPRPPRQQTKPRPYTAPKGQLHMDN
;
A
#
# COMPACT_ATOMS: atom_id res chain seq x y z
N MET A 1 0.39 3.44 -30.47
CA MET A 1 0.16 3.58 -31.93
C MET A 1 0.15 5.06 -32.27
N PHE A 2 1.30 5.64 -32.63
CA PHE A 2 1.34 6.88 -33.42
C PHE A 2 2.56 6.76 -34.34
N ARG A 3 2.31 6.90 -35.64
CA ARG A 3 3.26 6.67 -36.73
C ARG A 3 4.31 7.79 -36.74
N HIS A 4 5.57 7.40 -36.70
CA HIS A 4 6.68 8.20 -37.23
C HIS A 4 6.47 8.39 -38.74
N LYS A 5 6.61 9.61 -39.23
CA LYS A 5 6.91 9.88 -40.64
C LYS A 5 8.32 10.42 -40.71
N ASP A 6 9.15 9.68 -41.46
CA ASP A 6 10.49 10.03 -41.87
C ASP A 6 10.45 11.18 -42.88
N ASP A 7 11.36 12.13 -42.73
CA ASP A 7 11.79 13.05 -43.78
C ASP A 7 13.31 12.91 -43.93
N ARG A 8 13.78 12.56 -45.13
CA ARG A 8 15.08 13.01 -45.65
C ARG A 8 15.31 12.70 -47.13
N ARG A 9 15.79 13.77 -47.80
CA ARG A 9 16.46 13.94 -49.11
C ARG A 9 15.60 14.16 -50.35
N PRO A 10 15.83 15.29 -51.05
CA PRO A 10 15.87 15.33 -52.50
C PRO A 10 17.31 15.28 -53.01
N SER A 11 17.47 14.56 -54.12
CA SER A 11 18.68 14.28 -54.87
C SER A 11 19.03 15.40 -55.86
N LEU A 12 20.34 15.48 -56.16
CA LEU A 12 20.99 16.31 -57.16
C LEU A 12 20.38 16.20 -58.57
N SER A 13 20.53 17.32 -59.28
CA SER A 13 20.16 17.62 -60.66
C SER A 13 20.62 16.61 -61.71
N GLN A 14 19.74 16.31 -62.67
CA GLN A 14 20.08 15.93 -64.03
C GLN A 14 19.63 17.06 -64.96
N GLY A 15 20.57 17.64 -65.72
CA GLY A 15 20.28 18.61 -66.77
C GLY A 15 19.79 17.93 -68.05
N PRO A 16 19.12 18.66 -68.97
CA PRO A 16 18.82 18.15 -70.29
C PRO A 16 19.95 18.45 -71.28
N THR A 17 20.13 17.46 -72.15
CA THR A 17 21.00 17.35 -73.31
C THR A 17 20.70 18.36 -74.43
N GLU A 18 21.79 18.77 -75.08
CA GLU A 18 21.88 19.54 -76.32
C GLU A 18 21.19 18.89 -77.53
N SER A 19 20.67 19.70 -78.46
CA SER A 19 20.86 19.53 -79.92
C SER A 19 20.21 20.65 -80.74
N GLY A 20 20.95 21.16 -81.74
CA GLY A 20 20.45 21.94 -82.90
C GLY A 20 20.77 23.44 -82.82
N SER A 21 21.95 23.90 -83.22
CA SER A 21 22.34 24.29 -84.59
C SER A 21 21.39 25.28 -85.26
N ASP A 22 21.79 26.55 -85.31
CA ASP A 22 21.74 27.35 -86.53
C ASP A 22 22.84 28.41 -86.47
N SER A 23 23.72 28.37 -87.47
CA SER A 23 24.78 29.33 -87.68
C SER A 23 24.26 30.46 -88.57
N GLU A 24 24.31 31.70 -88.07
CA GLU A 24 24.25 32.88 -88.92
C GLU A 24 25.40 33.83 -88.56
N GLY A 25 26.20 34.14 -89.60
CA GLY A 25 26.85 35.42 -89.81
C GLY A 25 27.79 35.96 -88.73
N TYR A 26 29.05 35.52 -88.73
CA TYR A 26 30.15 36.22 -88.06
C TYR A 26 30.58 37.43 -88.91
N ASP A 27 30.29 38.63 -88.41
CA ASP A 27 30.78 39.93 -88.91
C ASP A 27 32.07 40.31 -88.13
N PRO A 28 33.21 40.60 -88.79
CA PRO A 28 34.51 40.58 -88.15
C PRO A 28 34.92 41.98 -87.72
N THR A 29 34.68 42.35 -86.46
CA THR A 29 35.51 43.28 -85.64
C THR A 29 34.85 43.54 -84.28
N GLU A 30 35.03 42.63 -83.33
CA GLU A 30 35.02 43.03 -81.91
C GLU A 30 36.47 43.20 -81.50
N GLU A 31 36.92 44.45 -81.42
CA GLU A 31 38.16 44.81 -80.73
C GLU A 31 38.09 44.26 -79.31
N GLN A 32 38.84 43.19 -79.02
CA GLN A 32 39.14 42.81 -77.65
C GLN A 32 40.03 43.89 -77.06
N THR A 33 39.38 44.89 -76.47
CA THR A 33 40.03 45.90 -75.65
C THR A 33 40.87 45.21 -74.57
N PRO A 34 42.16 45.58 -74.41
CA PRO A 34 43.01 44.93 -73.43
C PRO A 34 42.47 45.27 -72.04
N LEU A 35 42.14 44.22 -71.26
CA LEU A 35 41.61 44.34 -69.90
C LEU A 35 42.47 45.30 -69.08
N THR A 36 41.93 46.47 -68.72
CA THR A 36 42.73 47.50 -68.05
C THR A 36 42.77 47.25 -66.54
N LYS A 37 43.78 47.81 -65.85
CA LYS A 37 43.89 47.73 -64.38
C LYS A 37 42.66 48.32 -63.67
N GLU A 38 42.02 49.30 -64.28
CA GLU A 38 40.76 49.91 -63.84
C GLU A 38 39.58 48.94 -63.97
N ASP A 39 39.51 48.13 -65.03
CA ASP A 39 38.47 47.10 -65.21
C ASP A 39 38.60 45.99 -64.16
N LEU A 40 39.82 45.51 -63.89
CA LEU A 40 40.07 44.54 -62.81
C LEU A 40 39.65 45.10 -61.44
N ARG A 41 39.94 46.38 -61.16
CA ARG A 41 39.50 47.04 -59.93
C ARG A 41 37.99 47.21 -59.85
N ARG A 42 37.30 47.44 -60.98
CA ARG A 42 35.85 47.51 -61.06
C ARG A 42 35.21 46.14 -60.78
N MET A 43 35.65 45.09 -61.45
CA MET A 43 35.16 43.72 -61.19
C MET A 43 35.44 43.26 -59.76
N LEU A 44 36.60 43.61 -59.18
CA LEU A 44 36.91 43.28 -57.78
C LEU A 44 35.98 44.01 -56.80
N ARG A 45 35.57 45.24 -57.12
CA ARG A 45 34.60 45.99 -56.32
C ARG A 45 33.20 45.40 -56.45
N GLU A 46 32.74 45.13 -57.67
CA GLU A 46 31.44 44.52 -57.93
C GLU A 46 31.32 43.15 -57.24
N THR A 47 32.31 42.27 -57.41
CA THR A 47 32.33 40.97 -56.72
C THR A 47 32.40 41.12 -55.19
N SER A 48 33.15 42.10 -54.67
CA SER A 48 33.18 42.36 -53.23
C SER A 48 31.83 42.83 -52.70
N ASP A 49 31.13 43.68 -53.46
CA ASP A 49 29.83 44.21 -53.08
C ASP A 49 28.72 43.15 -53.24
N ASP A 50 28.81 42.27 -54.24
CA ASP A 50 27.95 41.09 -54.40
C ASP A 50 28.15 40.10 -53.25
N ILE A 51 29.40 39.82 -52.85
CA ILE A 51 29.70 38.96 -51.70
C ILE A 51 29.14 39.58 -50.42
N LYS A 52 29.31 40.89 -50.22
CA LYS A 52 28.71 41.58 -49.07
C LYS A 52 27.19 41.46 -49.10
N ALA A 53 26.54 41.79 -50.21
CA ALA A 53 25.08 41.74 -50.34
C ALA A 53 24.53 40.33 -50.11
N TYR A 54 25.17 39.31 -50.69
CA TYR A 54 24.81 37.91 -50.48
C TYR A 54 25.00 37.48 -49.02
N THR A 55 26.14 37.81 -48.41
CA THR A 55 26.42 37.44 -47.02
C THR A 55 25.52 38.17 -46.03
N THR A 56 25.22 39.46 -46.24
CA THR A 56 24.27 40.21 -45.40
C THR A 56 22.87 39.62 -45.51
N ALA A 57 22.39 39.32 -46.72
CA ALA A 57 21.07 38.72 -46.91
C ALA A 57 20.98 37.32 -46.28
N ALA A 58 22.04 36.50 -46.41
CA ALA A 58 22.10 35.18 -45.79
C ALA A 58 22.09 35.26 -44.25
N LEU A 59 22.85 36.20 -43.67
CA LEU A 59 22.88 36.45 -42.23
C LEU A 59 21.55 36.97 -41.72
N GLU A 60 20.92 37.93 -42.41
CA GLU A 60 19.60 38.46 -42.05
C GLU A 60 18.55 37.36 -42.01
N LYS A 61 18.55 36.46 -43.00
CA LYS A 61 17.65 35.31 -43.04
C LYS A 61 17.89 34.35 -41.86
N GLN A 62 19.13 34.04 -41.53
CA GLN A 62 19.43 33.18 -40.38
C GLN A 62 19.07 33.84 -39.04
N ILE A 63 19.34 35.14 -38.89
CA ILE A 63 18.95 35.91 -37.71
C ILE A 63 17.44 35.94 -37.54
N ALA A 64 16.69 36.11 -38.64
CA ALA A 64 15.23 36.05 -38.60
C ALA A 64 14.72 34.68 -38.14
N GLY A 65 15.28 33.58 -38.66
CA GLY A 65 14.93 32.23 -38.22
C GLY A 65 15.26 31.99 -36.74
N LEU A 66 16.43 32.44 -36.27
CA LEU A 66 16.80 32.32 -34.85
C LEU A 66 15.86 33.13 -33.94
N LYS A 67 15.39 34.30 -34.38
CA LYS A 67 14.41 35.08 -33.61
C LYS A 67 13.10 34.33 -33.44
N GLU A 68 12.59 33.72 -34.52
CA GLU A 68 11.37 32.90 -34.48
C GLU A 68 11.53 31.70 -33.54
N ASP A 69 12.66 30.99 -33.61
CA ASP A 69 12.98 29.88 -32.72
C ASP A 69 13.06 30.32 -31.24
N ILE A 70 13.66 31.48 -30.97
CA ILE A 70 13.75 32.05 -29.62
C ILE A 70 12.35 32.39 -29.08
N GLU A 71 11.48 32.99 -29.89
CA GLU A 71 10.10 33.31 -29.49
C GLU A 71 9.27 32.05 -29.24
N ALA A 72 9.43 31.02 -30.09
CA ALA A 72 8.79 29.73 -29.92
C ALA A 72 9.27 29.02 -28.64
N LEU A 73 10.58 29.07 -28.36
CA LEU A 73 11.16 28.53 -27.14
C LEU A 73 10.69 29.30 -25.91
N ALA A 74 10.68 30.63 -25.93
CA ALA A 74 10.19 31.46 -24.82
C ALA A 74 8.73 31.11 -24.48
N SER A 75 7.88 30.98 -25.50
CA SER A 75 6.47 30.58 -25.34
C SER A 75 6.33 29.19 -24.72
N ARG A 76 7.11 28.21 -25.19
CA ARG A 76 7.11 26.85 -24.63
C ARG A 76 7.60 26.82 -23.20
N THR A 77 8.67 27.56 -22.89
CA THR A 77 9.25 27.68 -21.54
C THR A 77 8.23 28.26 -20.57
N SER A 78 7.58 29.38 -20.93
CA SER A 78 6.53 29.99 -20.11
C SER A 78 5.37 29.02 -19.83
N HIS A 79 4.93 28.28 -20.85
CA HIS A 79 3.89 27.27 -20.67
C HIS A 79 4.33 26.13 -19.75
N THR A 80 5.58 25.66 -19.85
CA THR A 80 6.12 24.63 -18.96
C THR A 80 6.29 25.11 -17.52
N GLU A 81 6.74 26.36 -17.32
CA GLU A 81 6.87 26.98 -15.99
C GLU A 81 5.51 27.12 -15.31
N LYS A 82 4.49 27.54 -16.06
CA LYS A 82 3.11 27.59 -15.56
C LYS A 82 2.62 26.20 -15.15
N ARG A 83 2.78 25.20 -16.03
CA ARG A 83 2.41 23.81 -15.72
C ARG A 83 3.15 23.28 -14.50
N LEU A 84 4.44 23.59 -14.36
CA LEU A 84 5.24 23.19 -13.20
C LEU A 84 4.66 23.81 -11.92
N THR A 85 4.39 25.11 -11.93
CA THR A 85 3.79 25.83 -10.80
C THR A 85 2.44 25.24 -10.41
N ASP A 86 1.57 24.99 -11.39
CA ASP A 86 0.25 24.38 -11.18
C ASP A 86 0.39 22.96 -10.57
N THR A 87 1.32 22.15 -11.08
CA THR A 87 1.56 20.80 -10.56
C THR A 87 2.16 20.80 -9.15
N GLN A 88 3.03 21.77 -8.83
CA GLN A 88 3.61 21.92 -7.50
C GLN A 88 2.55 22.35 -6.48
N ALA A 89 1.65 23.26 -6.87
CA ALA A 89 0.52 23.66 -6.05
C ALA A 89 -0.42 22.48 -5.76
N ALA A 90 -0.78 21.70 -6.79
CA ALA A 90 -1.59 20.49 -6.66
C ALA A 90 -0.92 19.43 -5.76
N THR A 91 0.39 19.20 -5.93
CA THR A 91 1.16 18.25 -5.11
C THR A 91 1.17 18.65 -3.64
N THR A 92 1.31 19.95 -3.35
CA THR A 92 1.26 20.48 -1.98
C THR A 92 -0.15 20.29 -1.38
N GLN A 93 -1.19 20.55 -2.15
CA GLN A 93 -2.58 20.32 -1.72
C GLN A 93 -2.85 18.84 -1.44
N HIS A 94 -2.39 17.94 -2.30
CA HIS A 94 -2.53 16.50 -2.12
C HIS A 94 -1.77 16.01 -0.88
N SER A 95 -0.57 16.52 -0.63
CA SER A 95 0.22 16.15 0.57
C SER A 95 -0.53 16.48 1.86
N ARG A 96 -1.10 17.70 1.96
CA ARG A 96 -1.94 18.11 3.10
C ARG A 96 -3.20 17.26 3.25
N ALA A 97 -3.83 16.91 2.13
CA ALA A 97 -5.01 16.04 2.15
C ALA A 97 -4.66 14.62 2.62
N ILE A 98 -3.50 14.09 2.22
CA ILE A 98 -3.01 12.78 2.68
C ILE A 98 -2.75 12.80 4.18
N GLU A 99 -2.07 13.81 4.72
CA GLU A 99 -1.84 13.97 6.17
C GLU A 99 -3.16 13.97 6.94
N THR A 100 -4.13 14.79 6.48
CA THR A 100 -5.46 14.86 7.10
C THR A 100 -6.19 13.51 7.05
N LEU A 101 -6.09 12.79 5.92
CA LEU A 101 -6.69 11.47 5.77
C LEU A 101 -6.01 10.43 6.67
N GLN A 102 -4.68 10.48 6.83
CA GLN A 102 -3.94 9.60 7.73
C GLN A 102 -4.38 9.78 9.18
N GLU A 103 -4.50 11.04 9.64
CA GLU A 103 -5.03 11.34 10.98
C GLU A 103 -6.45 10.81 11.17
N ARG A 104 -7.30 10.98 10.14
CA ARG A 104 -8.69 10.49 10.21
C ARG A 104 -8.77 8.97 10.23
N VAL A 105 -7.93 8.28 9.47
CA VAL A 105 -7.83 6.82 9.47
C VAL A 105 -7.42 6.33 10.85
N LEU A 106 -6.37 6.90 11.46
CA LEU A 106 -5.93 6.52 12.81
C LEU A 106 -7.05 6.73 13.85
N TYR A 107 -7.74 7.87 13.80
CA TYR A 107 -8.88 8.14 14.68
C TYR A 107 -10.00 7.10 14.53
N LEU A 108 -10.33 6.72 13.29
CA LEU A 108 -11.36 5.71 13.02
C LEU A 108 -10.92 4.31 13.43
N GLU A 109 -9.66 3.95 13.22
CA GLU A 109 -9.09 2.67 13.64
C GLU A 109 -9.13 2.51 15.16
N ASP A 110 -8.72 3.53 15.90
CA ASP A 110 -8.79 3.53 17.37
C ASP A 110 -10.25 3.47 17.88
N GLY A 111 -11.16 4.22 17.24
CA GLY A 111 -12.59 4.16 17.55
C GLY A 111 -13.20 2.78 17.28
N LEU A 112 -12.83 2.15 16.16
CA LEU A 112 -13.28 0.81 15.81
C LEU A 112 -12.73 -0.25 16.78
N GLU A 113 -11.47 -0.14 17.18
CA GLU A 113 -10.87 -1.00 18.20
C GLU A 113 -11.60 -0.86 19.55
N ASP A 114 -11.86 0.37 20.00
CA ASP A 114 -12.56 0.64 21.25
C ASP A 114 -13.99 0.05 21.22
N LEU A 115 -14.74 0.28 20.15
CA LEU A 115 -16.09 -0.26 19.98
C LEU A 115 -16.10 -1.80 20.01
N ASN A 116 -15.15 -2.43 19.30
CA ASN A 116 -14.99 -3.89 19.32
C ASN A 116 -14.69 -4.41 20.72
N ASN A 117 -13.79 -3.77 21.47
CA ASN A 117 -13.45 -4.19 22.82
C ASN A 117 -14.61 -3.97 23.81
N ARG A 118 -15.36 -2.87 23.69
CA ARG A 118 -16.57 -2.62 24.51
C ARG A 118 -17.62 -3.69 24.27
N SER A 119 -17.88 -4.05 23.01
CA SER A 119 -18.80 -5.14 22.64
C SER A 119 -18.38 -6.50 23.21
N ARG A 120 -17.06 -6.74 23.34
CA ARG A 120 -16.49 -8.00 23.86
C ARG A 120 -16.19 -7.98 25.35
N ARG A 121 -16.44 -6.88 26.06
CA ARG A 121 -16.00 -6.69 27.46
C ARG A 121 -16.56 -7.76 28.42
N GLN A 122 -17.79 -8.20 28.17
CA GLN A 122 -18.47 -9.25 28.95
C GLN A 122 -18.21 -10.67 28.44
N ASN A 123 -17.46 -10.81 27.35
CA ASN A 123 -17.11 -12.12 26.81
C ASN A 123 -15.89 -12.69 27.54
N ILE A 124 -15.93 -13.99 27.76
CA ILE A 124 -14.81 -14.83 28.21
C ILE A 124 -14.47 -15.80 27.08
N ARG A 125 -13.17 -16.02 26.88
CA ARG A 125 -12.64 -17.01 25.96
C ARG A 125 -12.02 -18.15 26.75
N ILE A 126 -12.59 -19.35 26.63
CA ILE A 126 -12.18 -20.56 27.34
C ILE A 126 -11.36 -21.43 26.39
N ARG A 127 -10.15 -21.77 26.79
CA ARG A 127 -9.22 -22.64 26.05
C ARG A 127 -9.08 -23.97 26.76
N GLY A 128 -8.95 -25.06 25.99
CA GLY A 128 -8.69 -26.41 26.50
C GLY A 128 -9.95 -27.27 26.64
N LEU A 129 -11.13 -26.74 26.30
CA LEU A 129 -12.36 -27.51 26.37
C LEU A 129 -12.40 -28.56 25.23
N PRO A 130 -12.54 -29.86 25.52
CA PRO A 130 -12.46 -30.93 24.53
C PRO A 130 -13.42 -30.73 23.35
N GLU A 131 -12.97 -31.07 22.14
CA GLU A 131 -13.79 -30.94 20.92
C GLU A 131 -14.94 -31.96 20.86
N SER A 132 -14.86 -33.05 21.64
CA SER A 132 -15.90 -34.08 21.77
C SER A 132 -17.24 -33.55 22.30
N ILE A 133 -17.24 -32.41 23.00
CA ILE A 133 -18.46 -31.76 23.46
C ILE A 133 -19.19 -31.18 22.26
N GLN A 134 -20.38 -31.70 22.02
CA GLN A 134 -21.27 -31.27 20.95
C GLN A 134 -21.77 -29.84 21.15
N PRO A 135 -22.09 -29.10 20.07
CA PRO A 135 -22.53 -27.70 20.13
C PRO A 135 -23.65 -27.44 21.15
N GLU A 136 -24.66 -28.31 21.20
CA GLU A 136 -25.80 -28.26 22.10
C GLU A 136 -25.43 -28.43 23.58
N ALA A 137 -24.34 -29.15 23.86
CA ALA A 137 -23.87 -29.40 25.21
C ALA A 137 -22.88 -28.33 25.72
N ILE A 138 -22.46 -27.37 24.88
CA ILE A 138 -21.48 -26.34 25.27
C ILE A 138 -22.04 -25.47 26.40
N LEU A 139 -23.23 -24.92 26.23
CA LEU A 139 -23.84 -24.04 27.22
C LEU A 139 -23.98 -24.71 28.61
N PRO A 140 -24.62 -25.89 28.75
CA PRO A 140 -24.74 -26.55 30.05
C PRO A 140 -23.38 -26.95 30.63
N THR A 141 -22.42 -27.35 29.79
CA THR A 141 -21.07 -27.68 30.24
C THR A 141 -20.36 -26.45 30.84
N VAL A 142 -20.44 -25.30 30.16
CA VAL A 142 -19.86 -24.05 30.65
C VAL A 142 -20.55 -23.60 31.94
N GLN A 143 -21.88 -23.72 32.03
CA GLN A 143 -22.62 -23.40 33.26
C GLN A 143 -22.13 -24.24 34.45
N ALA A 144 -21.95 -25.55 34.26
CA ALA A 144 -21.43 -26.44 35.29
C ALA A 144 -19.99 -26.07 35.72
N ILE A 145 -19.13 -25.73 34.75
CA ILE A 145 -17.77 -25.27 35.05
C ILE A 145 -17.82 -23.97 35.86
N PHE A 146 -18.67 -23.01 35.49
CA PHE A 146 -18.78 -21.73 36.20
C PHE A 146 -19.34 -21.92 37.61
N GLN A 147 -20.28 -22.85 37.80
CA GLN A 147 -20.78 -23.27 39.11
C GLN A 147 -19.65 -23.82 39.98
N SER A 148 -18.76 -24.65 39.43
CA SER A 148 -17.63 -25.20 40.21
C SER A 148 -16.59 -24.14 40.61
N ILE A 149 -16.43 -23.07 39.82
CA ILE A 149 -15.47 -21.99 40.12
C ILE A 149 -16.03 -21.05 41.18
N LEU A 150 -17.33 -20.74 41.12
CA LEU A 150 -18.02 -19.83 42.03
C LEU A 150 -19.27 -20.50 42.61
N PRO A 151 -19.14 -21.45 43.56
CA PRO A 151 -20.29 -22.23 44.05
C PRO A 151 -21.35 -21.37 44.74
N ASP A 152 -20.94 -20.31 45.44
CA ASP A 152 -21.81 -19.48 46.28
C ASP A 152 -22.66 -18.45 45.50
N THR A 153 -22.45 -18.33 44.19
CA THR A 153 -23.17 -17.36 43.34
C THR A 153 -24.51 -17.97 42.88
N SER A 154 -25.55 -17.18 42.61
CA SER A 154 -26.82 -17.76 42.12
C SER A 154 -26.75 -18.06 40.61
N GLU A 155 -27.64 -18.94 40.11
CA GLU A 155 -27.70 -19.23 38.66
C GLU A 155 -28.07 -17.98 37.84
N GLN A 156 -28.94 -17.13 38.39
CA GLN A 156 -29.34 -15.86 37.78
C GLN A 156 -28.16 -14.90 37.66
N GLU A 157 -27.30 -14.83 38.67
CA GLU A 157 -26.10 -14.00 38.64
C GLU A 157 -25.05 -14.53 37.64
N ARG A 158 -24.92 -15.86 37.51
CA ARG A 158 -24.03 -16.50 36.52
C ARG A 158 -24.66 -16.65 35.13
N TYR A 159 -25.77 -15.99 34.85
CA TYR A 159 -26.49 -16.17 33.59
C TYR A 159 -25.59 -15.93 32.37
N ILE A 160 -25.58 -16.92 31.47
CA ILE A 160 -24.82 -16.94 30.23
C ILE A 160 -25.78 -16.66 29.09
N GLU A 161 -25.59 -15.53 28.40
CA GLU A 161 -26.41 -15.13 27.26
C GLU A 161 -26.16 -16.02 26.04
N ARG A 162 -24.89 -16.39 25.81
CA ARG A 162 -24.49 -17.26 24.71
C ARG A 162 -23.17 -17.96 25.01
N ALA A 163 -23.04 -19.19 24.52
CA ALA A 163 -21.79 -19.97 24.53
C ALA A 163 -21.65 -20.72 23.21
N HIS A 164 -20.53 -20.58 22.53
CA HIS A 164 -20.28 -21.25 21.25
C HIS A 164 -18.78 -21.40 20.99
N ARG A 165 -18.39 -22.36 20.13
CA ARG A 165 -17.00 -22.47 19.68
C ARG A 165 -16.64 -21.31 18.75
N ALA A 166 -15.45 -20.76 18.95
CA ALA A 166 -14.86 -19.80 18.03
C ALA A 166 -14.60 -20.47 16.67
N LEU A 167 -14.64 -19.68 15.60
CA LEU A 167 -14.19 -20.12 14.29
C LEU A 167 -12.68 -20.39 14.33
N ARG A 168 -12.23 -21.46 13.66
CA ARG A 168 -10.82 -21.83 13.57
C ARG A 168 -10.15 -20.91 12.52
N PRO A 169 -9.10 -20.15 12.88
CA PRO A 169 -8.30 -19.46 11.87
C PRO A 169 -7.59 -20.48 10.96
N PRO A 170 -7.35 -20.15 9.67
CA PRO A 170 -6.72 -21.08 8.72
C PRO A 170 -5.36 -21.64 9.14
N ALA A 171 -4.60 -20.91 9.97
CA ALA A 171 -3.24 -21.25 10.40
C ALA A 171 -3.16 -21.96 11.77
N PHE A 172 -4.28 -22.41 12.33
CA PHE A 172 -4.29 -22.99 13.69
C PHE A 172 -3.93 -24.48 13.68
N ASN A 173 -3.23 -24.94 14.72
CA ASN A 173 -2.92 -26.35 14.93
C ASN A 173 -4.24 -27.16 14.94
N LEU A 174 -4.41 -28.04 13.94
CA LEU A 174 -5.62 -28.85 13.78
C LEU A 174 -5.92 -29.74 14.99
N ASN A 175 -4.87 -30.07 15.75
CA ASN A 175 -4.92 -30.96 16.91
C ASN A 175 -5.34 -30.24 18.20
N ALA A 176 -5.30 -28.91 18.24
CA ALA A 176 -5.74 -28.15 19.41
C ALA A 176 -7.27 -27.92 19.36
N PRO A 177 -7.99 -28.13 20.48
CA PRO A 177 -9.43 -27.88 20.55
C PRO A 177 -9.74 -26.40 20.30
N ARG A 178 -10.89 -26.11 19.67
CA ARG A 178 -11.30 -24.73 19.43
C ARG A 178 -11.67 -24.05 20.74
N ASP A 179 -11.21 -22.81 20.92
CA ASP A 179 -11.62 -21.98 22.06
C ASP A 179 -13.14 -21.77 22.05
N VAL A 180 -13.76 -21.72 23.22
CA VAL A 180 -15.19 -21.39 23.40
C VAL A 180 -15.32 -19.93 23.82
N ILE A 181 -16.23 -19.19 23.19
CA ILE A 181 -16.57 -17.81 23.53
C ILE A 181 -17.91 -17.81 24.25
N THR A 182 -17.94 -17.22 25.43
CA THR A 182 -19.11 -17.16 26.30
C THR A 182 -19.38 -15.72 26.70
N LYS A 183 -20.62 -15.24 26.60
CA LYS A 183 -21.01 -13.89 27.07
C LYS A 183 -21.83 -14.00 28.34
N LEU A 184 -21.39 -13.32 29.39
CA LEU A 184 -22.13 -13.23 30.65
C LEU A 184 -22.97 -11.95 30.67
N LEU A 185 -24.11 -12.00 31.35
CA LEU A 185 -24.97 -10.83 31.53
C LEU A 185 -24.35 -9.80 32.49
N HIS A 186 -23.68 -10.27 33.55
CA HIS A 186 -23.18 -9.41 34.63
C HIS A 186 -21.64 -9.29 34.58
N PHE A 187 -21.15 -8.07 34.35
CA PHE A 187 -19.71 -7.79 34.28
C PHE A 187 -18.94 -8.10 35.58
N PRO A 188 -19.43 -7.75 36.79
CA PRO A 188 -18.71 -8.06 38.03
C PRO A 188 -18.54 -9.56 38.26
N ILE A 189 -19.54 -10.37 37.88
CA ILE A 189 -19.48 -11.83 37.97
C ILE A 189 -18.40 -12.38 37.05
N LYS A 190 -18.35 -11.87 35.81
CA LYS A 190 -17.30 -12.20 34.84
C LYS A 190 -15.91 -11.86 35.39
N GLU A 191 -15.72 -10.74 36.09
CA GLU A 191 -14.41 -10.40 36.70
C GLU A 191 -14.05 -11.32 37.87
N ARG A 192 -15.00 -11.61 38.77
CA ARG A 192 -14.80 -12.58 39.85
C ARG A 192 -14.41 -13.96 39.31
N LEU A 193 -15.11 -14.43 38.28
CA LEU A 193 -14.86 -15.73 37.66
C LEU A 193 -13.49 -15.78 36.99
N MET A 194 -13.12 -14.74 36.23
CA MET A 194 -11.81 -14.62 35.60
C MET A 194 -10.66 -14.57 36.62
N LYS A 195 -10.89 -13.96 37.79
CA LYS A 195 -9.91 -13.94 38.88
C LYS A 195 -9.77 -15.34 39.50
N ALA A 196 -10.88 -15.95 39.92
CA ALA A 196 -10.88 -17.28 40.52
C ALA A 196 -10.25 -18.34 39.59
N ALA A 197 -10.56 -18.32 38.30
CA ALA A 197 -9.99 -19.24 37.31
C ALA A 197 -8.50 -18.98 37.02
N ARG A 198 -7.97 -17.78 37.31
CA ARG A 198 -6.53 -17.49 37.20
C ARG A 198 -5.77 -18.01 38.42
N ASP A 199 -6.37 -17.88 39.60
CA ASP A 199 -5.77 -18.32 40.86
C ASP A 199 -5.82 -19.86 40.98
N SER A 200 -6.91 -20.49 40.52
CA SER A 200 -7.07 -21.94 40.47
C SER A 200 -7.72 -22.36 39.13
N PRO A 201 -6.92 -22.74 38.13
CA PRO A 201 -7.43 -23.19 36.83
C PRO A 201 -8.29 -24.46 36.97
N PRO A 202 -9.57 -24.44 36.54
CA PRO A 202 -10.44 -25.59 36.69
C PRO A 202 -10.02 -26.70 35.72
N ILE A 203 -10.24 -27.95 36.15
CA ILE A 203 -9.97 -29.15 35.36
C ILE A 203 -11.30 -29.75 34.94
N TYR A 204 -11.46 -30.03 33.65
CA TYR A 204 -12.65 -30.68 33.10
C TYR A 204 -12.23 -31.89 32.26
N GLN A 205 -12.71 -33.08 32.63
CA GLN A 205 -12.36 -34.35 31.96
C GLN A 205 -10.83 -34.55 31.81
N GLY A 206 -10.05 -34.18 32.82
CA GLY A 206 -8.58 -34.27 32.80
C GLY A 206 -7.87 -33.17 32.02
N HIS A 207 -8.60 -32.22 31.42
CA HIS A 207 -8.03 -31.07 30.72
C HIS A 207 -8.09 -29.81 31.59
N THR A 208 -6.92 -29.19 31.83
CA THR A 208 -6.84 -27.87 32.46
C THR A 208 -7.40 -26.80 31.53
N LEU A 209 -8.36 -26.03 32.02
CA LEU A 209 -8.99 -24.96 31.26
C LEU A 209 -8.34 -23.62 31.57
N HIS A 210 -8.15 -22.80 30.54
CA HIS A 210 -7.60 -21.46 30.67
C HIS A 210 -8.61 -20.41 30.22
N PHE A 211 -8.72 -19.35 31.02
CA PHE A 211 -9.71 -18.30 30.88
C PHE A 211 -9.05 -17.00 30.46
N TYR A 212 -9.45 -16.48 29.31
CA TYR A 212 -8.91 -15.25 28.73
C TYR A 212 -10.02 -14.23 28.47
N GLN A 213 -9.64 -12.95 28.49
CA GLN A 213 -10.50 -11.90 27.95
C GLN A 213 -10.65 -12.10 26.44
N ASP A 214 -11.87 -12.04 25.92
CA ASP A 214 -12.08 -11.90 24.47
C ASP A 214 -11.75 -10.45 24.07
N LEU A 215 -10.63 -10.29 23.37
CA LEU A 215 -10.11 -8.99 22.92
C LEU A 215 -10.22 -8.89 21.40
N ALA A 216 -10.34 -7.66 20.89
CA ALA A 216 -10.30 -7.44 19.45
C ALA A 216 -8.97 -7.94 18.85
N PRO A 217 -8.97 -8.47 17.61
CA PRO A 217 -7.76 -8.93 16.95
C PRO A 217 -6.66 -7.85 16.83
N THR A 218 -7.06 -6.59 16.64
CA THR A 218 -6.17 -5.42 16.61
C THR A 218 -5.49 -5.21 17.96
N THR A 219 -6.23 -5.25 19.07
CA THR A 219 -5.69 -5.21 20.43
C THR A 219 -4.68 -6.33 20.66
N LEU A 220 -5.01 -7.56 20.24
CA LEU A 220 -4.12 -8.72 20.39
C LEU A 220 -2.85 -8.57 19.55
N LYS A 221 -2.94 -7.97 18.36
CA LYS A 221 -1.77 -7.63 17.54
C LYS A 221 -0.90 -6.59 18.26
N LYS A 222 -1.46 -5.46 18.71
CA LYS A 222 -0.72 -4.44 19.47
C LYS A 222 -0.02 -5.01 20.71
N ARG A 223 -0.66 -5.93 21.45
CA ARG A 223 -0.04 -6.63 22.59
C ARG A 223 1.10 -7.57 22.19
N ARG A 224 0.98 -8.25 21.04
CA ARG A 224 2.07 -9.08 20.48
C ARG A 224 3.24 -8.21 20.03
N ASP A 225 2.97 -7.09 19.40
CA ASP A 225 4.01 -6.15 18.95
C ASP A 225 4.77 -5.56 20.16
N LEU A 226 4.09 -5.36 21.30
CA LEU A 226 4.71 -4.96 22.58
C LEU A 226 5.37 -6.12 23.37
N GLN A 227 5.38 -7.35 22.86
CA GLN A 227 5.97 -8.49 23.56
C GLN A 227 7.44 -8.24 23.97
N PRO A 228 8.32 -7.67 23.12
CA PRO A 228 9.71 -7.38 23.51
C PRO A 228 9.78 -6.46 24.73
N LEU A 229 8.96 -5.40 24.75
CA LEU A 229 8.89 -4.48 25.89
C LEU A 229 8.38 -5.17 27.15
N THR A 230 7.28 -5.94 27.07
CA THR A 230 6.76 -6.65 28.25
C THR A 230 7.73 -7.70 28.78
N THR A 231 8.51 -8.33 27.90
CA THR A 231 9.54 -9.30 28.30
C THR A 231 10.65 -8.62 29.07
N ALA A 232 11.19 -7.50 28.54
CA ALA A 232 12.20 -6.70 29.22
C ALA A 232 11.71 -6.15 30.57
N LEU A 233 10.43 -5.77 30.67
CA LEU A 233 9.80 -5.33 31.92
C LEU A 233 9.78 -6.45 32.97
N MET A 234 9.40 -7.66 32.57
CA MET A 234 9.39 -8.83 33.45
C MET A 234 10.80 -9.22 33.91
N GLU A 235 11.79 -9.19 33.01
CA GLU A 235 13.20 -9.46 33.33
C GLU A 235 13.77 -8.48 34.37
N LYS A 236 13.30 -7.22 34.36
CA LYS A 236 13.66 -6.21 35.38
C LYS A 236 12.80 -6.27 36.65
N GLY A 237 11.81 -7.17 36.71
CA GLY A 237 10.88 -7.29 37.84
C GLY A 237 9.88 -6.13 37.95
N TRP A 238 9.69 -5.34 36.89
CA TRP A 238 8.70 -4.25 36.89
C TRP A 238 7.32 -4.79 36.54
N ARG A 239 6.32 -4.41 37.35
CA ARG A 239 4.93 -4.83 37.11
C ARG A 239 4.33 -3.97 36.01
N TYR A 240 3.60 -4.62 35.11
CA TYR A 240 2.80 -3.92 34.10
C TYR A 240 1.35 -4.40 34.12
N MET A 241 0.46 -3.56 33.60
CA MET A 241 -0.96 -3.84 33.47
C MET A 241 -1.47 -3.34 32.12
N TRP A 242 -2.42 -4.08 31.55
CA TRP A 242 -3.13 -3.64 30.36
C TRP A 242 -4.37 -2.85 30.76
N GLY A 243 -4.52 -1.63 30.23
CA GLY A 243 -5.70 -0.80 30.42
C GLY A 243 -6.67 -0.82 29.23
N HIS A 244 -7.84 -0.23 29.46
CA HIS A 244 -8.86 0.05 28.45
C HIS A 244 -9.14 1.58 28.38
N PRO A 245 -9.27 2.19 27.18
CA PRO A 245 -8.85 1.68 25.86
C PRO A 245 -7.38 1.24 25.85
N PHE A 246 -6.91 0.60 24.77
CA PHE A 246 -5.56 0.01 24.70
C PHE A 246 -4.49 0.96 25.29
N LYS A 247 -3.85 0.51 26.37
CA LYS A 247 -2.72 1.17 27.00
C LYS A 247 -1.92 0.17 27.82
N LEU A 248 -0.61 0.37 27.90
CA LEU A 248 0.27 -0.39 28.79
C LEU A 248 0.68 0.51 29.95
N LEU A 249 0.29 0.15 31.17
CA LEU A 249 0.72 0.82 32.39
C LEU A 249 1.90 0.07 32.98
N VAL A 250 2.96 0.78 33.33
CA VAL A 250 4.18 0.23 33.94
C VAL A 250 4.39 0.88 35.29
N LYS A 251 4.49 0.08 36.35
CA LYS A 251 4.82 0.56 37.70
C LYS A 251 6.31 0.35 37.97
N LYS A 252 7.04 1.45 38.18
CA LYS A 252 8.46 1.48 38.53
C LYS A 252 8.62 2.33 39.79
N GLY A 253 8.86 1.65 40.91
CA GLY A 253 8.77 2.29 42.24
C GLY A 253 7.37 2.83 42.51
N ASP A 254 7.28 4.09 42.89
CA ASP A 254 6.01 4.80 43.13
C ASP A 254 5.45 5.49 41.88
N GLN A 255 6.19 5.52 40.77
CA GLN A 255 5.75 6.14 39.54
C GLN A 255 5.06 5.13 38.61
N THR A 256 4.02 5.60 37.94
CA THR A 256 3.30 4.85 36.90
C THR A 256 3.47 5.55 35.56
N TYR A 257 3.99 4.83 34.58
CA TYR A 257 4.17 5.30 33.21
C TYR A 257 3.13 4.64 32.31
N THR A 258 2.64 5.37 31.31
CA THR A 258 1.61 4.87 30.38
C THR A 258 2.07 4.98 28.94
N LEU A 259 1.94 3.90 28.18
CA LEU A 259 2.15 3.85 26.74
C LEU A 259 0.80 3.68 26.03
N HIS A 260 0.52 4.57 25.09
CA HIS A 260 -0.75 4.60 24.35
C HIS A 260 -0.66 3.97 22.96
N GLN A 261 0.51 4.06 22.31
CA GLN A 261 0.71 3.55 20.96
C GLN A 261 1.91 2.61 20.90
N VAL A 262 1.87 1.69 19.94
CA VAL A 262 2.97 0.74 19.71
C VAL A 262 4.17 1.43 19.05
N THR A 263 3.92 2.47 18.25
CA THR A 263 4.95 3.29 17.58
C THR A 263 5.91 3.92 18.58
N ASP A 264 5.41 4.36 19.73
CA ASP A 264 6.19 5.07 20.74
C ASP A 264 6.95 4.11 21.69
N MET A 265 6.96 2.80 21.38
CA MET A 265 7.54 1.76 22.24
C MET A 265 9.01 2.02 22.56
N GLN A 266 9.80 2.44 21.57
CA GLN A 266 11.24 2.65 21.72
C GLN A 266 11.54 3.91 22.55
N ASP A 267 10.82 5.00 22.29
CA ASP A 267 10.94 6.25 23.04
C ASP A 267 10.49 6.05 24.49
N PHE A 268 9.38 5.33 24.68
CA PHE A 268 8.88 4.96 25.99
C PHE A 268 9.88 4.10 26.76
N ALA A 269 10.45 3.06 26.14
CA ALA A 269 11.46 2.21 26.75
C ALA A 269 12.67 3.04 27.22
N THR A 270 13.17 3.93 26.35
CA THR A 270 14.27 4.83 26.66
C THR A 270 13.93 5.76 27.83
N HIS A 271 12.72 6.35 27.82
CA HIS A 271 12.23 7.23 28.88
C HIS A 271 12.15 6.52 30.25
N ILE A 272 11.77 5.25 30.28
CA ILE A 272 11.74 4.47 31.53
C ILE A 272 13.09 3.82 31.88
N GLY A 273 14.15 4.04 31.09
CA GLY A 273 15.50 3.51 31.33
C GLY A 273 15.66 2.04 30.97
N LEU A 274 14.94 1.57 29.95
CA LEU A 274 15.09 0.23 29.36
C LEU A 274 15.77 0.33 27.99
N SER A 275 16.70 -0.58 27.75
CA SER A 275 17.25 -0.82 26.41
C SER A 275 16.61 -2.09 25.86
N LEU A 276 15.73 -1.93 24.86
CA LEU A 276 15.17 -3.07 24.14
C LEU A 276 16.26 -3.67 23.27
N ARG A 277 16.47 -4.98 23.40
CA ARG A 277 17.40 -5.71 22.53
C ARG A 277 16.84 -5.66 21.12
N GLN A 278 17.58 -5.06 20.18
CA GLN A 278 17.19 -5.17 18.77
C GLN A 278 17.19 -6.65 18.38
N PRO A 279 16.18 -7.10 17.59
CA PRO A 279 16.26 -8.43 17.01
C PRO A 279 17.57 -8.52 16.23
N THR A 280 18.41 -9.49 16.57
CA THR A 280 19.61 -9.81 15.80
C THR A 280 19.19 -9.98 14.34
N PRO A 281 19.80 -9.26 13.37
CA PRO A 281 19.53 -9.53 11.98
C PRO A 281 19.96 -10.97 11.71
N THR A 282 18.98 -11.84 11.51
CA THR A 282 19.20 -13.18 10.98
C THR A 282 19.97 -13.02 9.67
N ALA A 283 21.06 -13.77 9.53
CA ALA A 283 22.01 -13.68 8.44
C ALA A 283 21.36 -13.59 7.04
N ASP A 284 21.91 -12.69 6.24
CA ASP A 284 21.78 -12.47 4.79
C ASP A 284 20.38 -12.35 4.15
N PRO A 285 19.99 -11.14 3.71
CA PRO A 285 18.83 -10.93 2.82
C PRO A 285 19.07 -11.37 1.37
N SER A 286 20.24 -11.94 1.05
CA SER A 286 20.63 -12.27 -0.32
C SER A 286 20.18 -13.66 -0.81
N ALA A 287 19.63 -14.51 0.06
CA ALA A 287 19.22 -15.87 -0.32
C ALA A 287 17.74 -16.00 -0.76
N GLU A 288 16.87 -15.03 -0.48
CA GLU A 288 15.44 -15.10 -0.81
C GLU A 288 15.09 -14.61 -2.22
N ASN A 289 15.95 -13.79 -2.85
CA ASN A 289 15.68 -13.25 -4.19
C ASN A 289 15.93 -14.22 -5.37
N SER A 290 16.39 -15.46 -5.12
CA SER A 290 16.55 -16.48 -6.18
C SER A 290 15.34 -17.40 -6.36
N ARG A 291 14.23 -17.21 -5.61
CA ARG A 291 13.03 -18.08 -5.71
C ARG A 291 11.86 -17.48 -6.48
N HIS A 292 11.97 -16.26 -7.00
CA HIS A 292 10.85 -15.58 -7.68
C HIS A 292 10.93 -15.51 -9.22
N SER A 293 11.91 -16.14 -9.86
CA SER A 293 12.05 -16.12 -11.34
C SER A 293 11.63 -17.39 -12.07
N GLU A 294 10.98 -18.35 -11.43
CA GLU A 294 10.32 -19.47 -12.15
C GLU A 294 8.81 -19.26 -12.20
N LEU A 295 8.38 -18.53 -13.24
CA LEU A 295 7.01 -18.59 -13.73
C LEU A 295 6.70 -20.04 -14.12
N ARG A 296 6.03 -20.79 -13.24
CA ARG A 296 5.41 -22.06 -13.63
C ARG A 296 4.49 -21.82 -14.83
N PRO A 297 4.54 -22.64 -15.90
CA PRO A 297 3.59 -22.53 -16.99
C PRO A 297 2.17 -22.75 -16.47
N ARG A 298 1.23 -21.89 -16.92
CA ARG A 298 -0.20 -22.10 -16.67
C ARG A 298 -0.63 -23.45 -17.26
N PRO A 299 -1.40 -24.28 -16.53
CA PRO A 299 -1.97 -25.48 -17.12
C PRO A 299 -2.98 -25.10 -18.21
N PRO A 300 -3.11 -25.90 -19.28
CA PRO A 300 -4.06 -25.63 -20.36
C PRO A 300 -5.49 -25.65 -19.84
N ARG A 301 -6.27 -24.67 -20.31
CA ARG A 301 -7.67 -24.44 -19.97
C ARG A 301 -8.49 -25.64 -20.43
N GLN A 302 -8.93 -26.49 -19.51
CA GLN A 302 -9.88 -27.56 -19.82
C GLN A 302 -11.20 -26.92 -20.27
N GLN A 303 -11.61 -27.21 -21.50
CA GLN A 303 -12.94 -26.87 -21.99
C GLN A 303 -13.94 -27.73 -21.23
N THR A 304 -14.65 -27.14 -20.26
CA THR A 304 -15.81 -27.78 -19.65
C THR A 304 -16.95 -27.76 -20.67
N LYS A 305 -17.43 -28.94 -21.09
CA LYS A 305 -18.65 -29.08 -21.90
C LYS A 305 -19.83 -28.38 -21.20
N PRO A 306 -20.73 -27.71 -21.93
CA PRO A 306 -21.91 -27.10 -21.34
C PRO A 306 -22.82 -28.19 -20.73
N ARG A 307 -23.34 -27.93 -19.53
CA ARG A 307 -24.35 -28.78 -18.89
C ARG A 307 -25.64 -28.76 -19.73
N PRO A 308 -26.30 -29.91 -19.98
CA PRO A 308 -27.58 -29.92 -20.65
C PRO A 308 -28.66 -29.29 -19.75
N TYR A 309 -29.36 -28.31 -20.32
CA TYR A 309 -30.50 -27.64 -19.71
C TYR A 309 -31.65 -28.63 -19.53
N THR A 310 -32.11 -28.81 -18.29
CA THR A 310 -33.29 -29.62 -17.97
C THR A 310 -34.47 -28.66 -17.75
N ALA A 311 -35.43 -28.66 -18.67
CA ALA A 311 -36.63 -27.84 -18.55
C ALA A 311 -37.55 -28.39 -17.44
N PRO A 312 -38.22 -27.52 -16.65
CA PRO A 312 -39.19 -27.95 -15.66
C PRO A 312 -40.45 -28.49 -16.33
N LYS A 313 -40.88 -29.71 -15.99
CA LYS A 313 -42.18 -30.25 -16.37
C LYS A 313 -43.27 -29.47 -15.64
N GLY A 314 -43.98 -28.61 -16.37
CA GLY A 314 -45.26 -28.08 -15.93
C GLY A 314 -46.28 -29.21 -15.87
N GLN A 315 -46.83 -29.45 -14.68
CA GLN A 315 -47.97 -30.34 -14.49
C GLN A 315 -49.21 -29.45 -14.38
N LEU A 316 -49.86 -29.27 -15.52
CA LEU A 316 -51.26 -28.84 -15.58
C LEU A 316 -52.11 -30.05 -15.15
N HIS A 317 -52.88 -29.88 -14.09
CA HIS A 317 -54.10 -30.66 -13.90
C HIS A 317 -55.26 -29.68 -13.82
N MET A 318 -56.09 -29.76 -14.85
CA MET A 318 -57.42 -29.19 -14.95
C MET A 318 -58.40 -30.10 -14.21
N ASP A 319 -59.39 -29.45 -13.62
CA ASP A 319 -60.46 -29.99 -12.78
C ASP A 319 -61.31 -31.07 -13.46
N ASN A 320 -61.84 -31.97 -12.63
CA ASN A 320 -63.24 -32.42 -12.70
C ASN A 320 -63.69 -32.86 -11.29
#